data_AF-I4WBJ4-F1
#
_entry.id   AF-I4WBJ4-F1
#
_cell.length_a   1.000
_cell.length_b   1.000
_cell.length_c   1.000
_cell.angle_alpha   90.00
_cell.angle_beta   90.00
_cell.angle_gamma   90.00
#
_symmetry.space_group_name_H-M   'P 1'
#
loop_
_entity.id
_entity.type
_entity.pdbx_description
1 polymer ?
#
loop_
_entity_poly.entity_id
_entity_poly.type
_entity_poly.pdbx_seq_one_letter_code
_entity_poly.pdbx_strand_id
1 'polypeptide(L)'
;MAMHDGDVIGDEAFILFTSHGYYVVFQHGEGEPGVPMTVPADLHGNAISFTLPVAADPRGAFHGHIVDGILEGHFDGNGQTLRLKRKPSYWQ
;
A
#
# COMPACT_ATOMS: atom_id res chain seq x y z
N MET A 1 -22.76 -12.09 -21.79
CA MET A 1 -21.93 -11.73 -20.62
C MET A 1 -21.06 -10.57 -21.04
N ALA A 2 -21.28 -9.38 -20.48
CA ALA A 2 -20.49 -8.20 -20.81
C ALA A 2 -19.18 -8.23 -20.02
N MET A 3 -18.07 -8.36 -20.73
CA MET A 3 -16.73 -8.11 -20.18
C MET A 3 -16.67 -6.64 -19.77
N HIS A 4 -16.47 -6.37 -18.48
CA HIS A 4 -16.19 -5.02 -18.01
C HIS A 4 -14.69 -4.80 -18.23
N ASP A 5 -14.39 -3.93 -19.19
CA ASP A 5 -13.05 -3.44 -19.49
C ASP A 5 -12.58 -2.59 -18.30
N GLY A 6 -12.04 -3.22 -17.26
CA GLY A 6 -11.71 -2.52 -16.01
C GLY A 6 -11.44 -3.40 -14.79
N ASP A 7 -11.09 -4.68 -14.97
CA ASP A 7 -10.63 -5.50 -13.85
C ASP A 7 -9.26 -4.94 -13.41
N VAL A 8 -9.23 -4.24 -12.28
CA VAL A 8 -7.98 -3.77 -11.65
C VAL A 8 -7.30 -5.02 -11.09
N ILE A 9 -6.58 -5.73 -11.95
CA ILE A 9 -5.73 -6.85 -11.52
C ILE A 9 -4.47 -6.26 -10.89
N GLY A 10 -4.33 -6.46 -9.59
CA GLY A 10 -3.17 -6.04 -8.82
C GLY A 10 -3.55 -5.31 -7.53
N ASP A 11 -2.57 -5.11 -6.66
CA ASP A 11 -2.79 -4.34 -5.43
C ASP A 11 -2.79 -2.84 -5.70
N GLU A 12 -3.66 -2.12 -5.01
CA GLU A 12 -3.66 -0.67 -4.98
C GLU A 12 -3.26 -0.16 -3.59
N ALA A 13 -2.34 0.80 -3.55
CA ALA A 13 -1.85 1.38 -2.31
C ALA A 13 -1.66 2.89 -2.45
N PHE A 14 -2.16 3.65 -1.48
CA PHE A 14 -1.93 5.08 -1.35
C PHE A 14 -1.29 5.37 -0.01
N ILE A 15 -0.24 6.19 -0.01
CA ILE A 15 0.39 6.66 1.23
C ILE A 15 0.13 8.16 1.33
N LEU A 16 -0.69 8.51 2.31
CA LEU A 16 -1.32 9.82 2.47
C LEU A 16 -0.79 10.50 3.74
N PHE A 17 -0.57 11.81 3.67
CA PHE A 17 -0.34 12.64 4.86
C PHE A 17 -1.67 13.25 5.33
N THR A 18 -1.94 13.16 6.63
CA THR A 18 -3.14 13.70 7.27
C THR A 18 -2.76 14.60 8.44
N SER A 19 -3.73 15.29 9.05
CA SER A 19 -3.51 16.04 10.30
C SER A 19 -3.09 15.16 11.49
N HIS A 20 -3.22 13.83 11.38
CA HIS A 20 -2.87 12.85 12.42
C HIS A 20 -1.66 11.98 12.02
N GLY A 21 -0.89 12.38 11.00
CA GLY A 21 0.26 11.63 10.51
C GLY A 21 -0.02 10.86 9.22
N TYR A 22 0.81 9.87 8.94
CA TYR A 22 0.73 9.10 7.69
C TYR A 22 -0.23 7.93 7.81
N TYR A 23 -0.97 7.68 6.74
CA TYR A 23 -1.89 6.56 6.60
C TYR A 23 -1.67 5.86 5.26
N VAL A 24 -1.89 4.55 5.24
CA VAL A 24 -1.96 3.75 4.02
C VAL A 24 -3.40 3.35 3.76
N VAL A 25 -3.88 3.64 2.56
CA VAL A 25 -5.08 2.99 2.01
C VAL A 25 -4.60 1.84 1.15
N PHE A 26 -5.04 0.62 1.43
CA PHE A 26 -4.57 -0.59 0.78
C PHE A 26 -5.74 -1.45 0.31
N GLN A 27 -5.68 -1.93 -0.93
CA GLN A 27 -6.68 -2.82 -1.51
C GLN A 27 -5.98 -3.96 -2.25
N HIS A 28 -6.32 -5.20 -1.87
CA HIS A 28 -5.93 -6.37 -2.64
C HIS A 28 -6.90 -6.57 -3.80
N GLY A 29 -6.38 -6.67 -5.03
CA GLY A 29 -7.17 -6.72 -6.26
C GLY A 29 -7.01 -8.00 -7.10
N GLU A 30 -6.45 -9.09 -6.57
CA GLU A 30 -6.37 -10.35 -7.34
C GLU A 30 -7.67 -11.15 -7.23
N GLY A 31 -8.38 -11.31 -8.36
CA GLY A 31 -9.60 -12.13 -8.48
C GLY A 31 -10.90 -11.36 -8.22
N GLU A 32 -11.11 -10.88 -7.00
CA GLU A 32 -12.21 -9.98 -6.63
C GLU A 32 -11.66 -8.91 -5.68
N PRO A 33 -11.71 -7.62 -6.05
CA PRO A 33 -11.14 -6.58 -5.20
C PRO A 33 -11.80 -6.55 -3.83
N GLY A 34 -11.00 -6.75 -2.78
CA GLY A 34 -11.46 -6.62 -1.40
C GLY A 34 -11.84 -5.18 -1.06
N VAL A 35 -12.48 -4.97 0.11
CA VAL A 35 -12.74 -3.60 0.60
C VAL A 35 -11.41 -2.92 0.94
N PRO A 36 -11.15 -1.69 0.44
CA PRO A 36 -9.96 -0.94 0.83
C PRO A 36 -9.89 -0.75 2.35
N MET A 37 -8.74 -1.03 2.93
CA MET A 37 -8.48 -0.82 4.35
C MET A 37 -7.59 0.39 4.56
N THR A 38 -7.76 1.07 5.69
CA THR A 38 -6.94 2.22 6.08
C THR A 38 -6.18 1.88 7.37
N VAL A 39 -4.86 1.96 7.32
CA VAL A 39 -3.96 1.67 8.46
C VAL A 39 -3.01 2.84 8.71
N PRO A 40 -2.62 3.11 9.96
CA PRO A 40 -1.57 4.10 10.24
C PRO A 40 -0.23 3.62 9.67
N ALA A 41 0.62 4.57 9.30
CA ALA A 41 1.99 4.33 8.86
C ALA A 41 2.96 5.17 9.69
N ASP A 42 4.06 4.55 10.10
CA ASP A 42 5.17 5.22 10.75
C ASP A 42 6.18 5.64 9.69
N LEU A 43 6.50 6.93 9.63
CA LEU A 43 7.53 7.48 8.77
C LEU A 43 8.61 8.16 9.61
N HIS A 44 9.81 7.59 9.60
CA HIS A 44 10.97 8.11 10.31
C HIS A 44 12.12 8.35 9.33
N GLY A 45 12.37 9.62 9.02
CA GLY A 45 13.36 9.99 8.00
C GLY A 45 12.89 9.53 6.63
N ASN A 46 13.62 8.59 6.02
CA ASN A 46 13.24 7.95 4.76
C ASN A 46 12.64 6.56 4.95
N ALA A 47 12.62 5.99 6.15
CA ALA A 47 12.08 4.66 6.41
C ALA A 47 10.58 4.75 6.71
N ILE A 48 9.80 3.85 6.11
CA ILE A 48 8.37 3.71 6.32
C ILE A 48 8.01 2.29 6.73
N SER A 49 7.10 2.15 7.69
CA SER A 49 6.51 0.86 8.05
C SER A 49 5.02 0.98 8.31
N PHE A 50 4.27 -0.06 7.98
CA PHE A 50 2.87 -0.22 8.36
C PHE A 50 2.53 -1.70 8.49
N THR A 51 1.38 -2.03 9.06
CA THR A 51 0.94 -3.42 9.20
C THR A 51 -0.49 -3.57 8.73
N LEU A 52 -0.71 -4.45 7.77
CA LEU A 52 -2.04 -4.89 7.38
C LEU A 52 -2.58 -5.87 8.44
N PRO A 53 -3.84 -5.73 8.90
CA PRO A 53 -4.43 -6.69 9.80
C PRO A 53 -4.42 -8.08 9.15
N VAL A 54 -3.82 -9.07 9.80
CA VAL A 54 -3.66 -10.45 9.26
C VAL A 54 -5.00 -11.08 8.87
N ALA A 55 -6.07 -10.72 9.58
CA ALA A 55 -7.43 -11.18 9.26
C ALA A 55 -7.98 -10.63 7.94
N ALA A 56 -7.44 -9.51 7.47
CA ALA A 56 -7.80 -8.85 6.22
C ALA A 56 -6.79 -9.13 5.09
N ASP A 57 -5.50 -9.27 5.43
CA ASP A 57 -4.45 -9.59 4.47
C ASP A 57 -3.28 -10.35 5.14
N PRO A 58 -2.92 -11.56 4.66
CA PRO A 58 -1.89 -12.39 5.29
C PRO A 58 -0.46 -11.84 5.14
N ARG A 59 -0.25 -10.80 4.31
CA ARG A 59 1.07 -10.20 4.10
C ARG A 59 1.63 -9.48 5.31
N GLY A 60 0.74 -8.98 6.19
CA GLY A 60 1.11 -8.40 7.47
C GLY A 60 1.95 -7.13 7.36
N ALA A 61 3.13 -7.14 7.97
CA ALA A 61 3.99 -5.97 8.07
C ALA A 61 4.68 -5.63 6.74
N PHE A 62 4.72 -4.34 6.42
CA PHE A 62 5.46 -3.77 5.31
C PHE A 62 6.65 -2.96 5.83
N HIS A 63 7.80 -3.12 5.19
CA HIS A 63 9.01 -2.35 5.45
C HIS A 63 9.53 -1.75 4.16
N GLY A 64 9.67 -0.43 4.13
CA GLY A 64 10.12 0.28 2.95
C GLY A 64 10.95 1.51 3.26
N HIS A 65 11.39 2.15 2.18
CA HIS A 65 12.12 3.41 2.24
C HIS A 65 11.82 4.30 1.04
N ILE A 66 12.10 5.58 1.20
CA ILE A 66 11.97 6.59 0.15
C ILE A 66 13.36 6.90 -0.41
N VAL A 67 13.57 6.62 -1.70
CA VAL A 67 14.79 6.94 -2.46
C VAL A 67 14.40 7.63 -3.76
N ASP A 68 14.98 8.80 -4.02
CA ASP A 68 14.68 9.62 -5.20
C ASP A 68 13.18 9.91 -5.40
N GLY A 69 12.45 10.04 -4.28
CA GLY A 69 11.00 10.25 -4.27
C GLY A 69 10.17 8.99 -4.57
N ILE A 70 10.79 7.85 -4.87
CA ILE A 70 10.11 6.58 -5.01
C ILE A 70 10.04 5.92 -3.65
N LEU A 71 8.85 5.44 -3.28
CA LEU A 71 8.67 4.62 -2.10
C LEU A 71 8.70 3.17 -2.52
N GLU A 72 9.64 2.40 -1.99
CA GLU A 72 9.75 0.98 -2.30
C GLU A 72 10.06 0.16 -1.06
N GLY A 73 9.60 -1.09 -1.06
CA GLY A 73 9.72 -1.99 0.09
C GLY A 73 9.09 -3.34 -0.17
N HIS A 74 8.91 -4.11 0.90
CA HIS A 74 8.36 -5.46 0.84
C HIS A 74 7.51 -5.80 2.06
N PHE A 75 6.66 -6.80 1.89
CA PHE A 75 5.89 -7.41 2.97
C PHE A 75 6.61 -8.63 3.55
N ASP A 76 6.56 -8.80 4.87
CA ASP A 76 7.19 -9.92 5.57
C ASP A 76 6.51 -11.27 5.26
N GLY A 77 5.19 -11.28 5.08
CA GLY A 77 4.42 -12.52 4.97
C GLY A 77 4.71 -13.33 3.70
N ASN A 78 5.03 -12.67 2.59
CA ASN A 78 5.27 -13.33 1.30
C ASN A 78 6.43 -12.72 0.47
N GLY A 79 7.12 -11.70 0.99
CA GLY A 79 8.19 -11.01 0.28
C GLY A 79 7.72 -10.14 -0.89
N GLN A 80 6.40 -9.98 -1.08
CA GLN A 80 5.87 -9.18 -2.17
C GLN A 80 6.33 -7.74 -2.04
N THR A 81 6.78 -7.17 -3.16
CA THR A 81 7.28 -5.81 -3.20
C THR A 81 6.20 -4.82 -3.60
N LEU A 82 6.31 -3.60 -3.07
CA LEU A 82 5.50 -2.45 -3.46
C LEU A 82 6.44 -1.34 -3.91
N ARG A 83 6.11 -0.67 -5.01
CA ARG A 83 6.90 0.44 -5.55
C ARG A 83 5.98 1.54 -6.07
N LEU A 84 5.89 2.62 -5.30
CA LEU A 84 4.96 3.71 -5.51
C LEU A 84 5.70 4.99 -5.93
N LYS A 85 5.19 5.67 -6.95
CA LYS A 85 5.78 6.93 -7.41
C LYS A 85 5.22 8.08 -6.60
N ARG A 86 6.05 9.09 -6.34
CA ARG A 86 5.54 10.32 -5.74
C ARG A 86 4.58 11.04 -6.70
N LYS A 87 3.39 11.32 -6.19
CA LYS A 87 2.40 12.26 -6.72
C LYS A 87 2.46 13.55 -5.88
N PRO A 88 1.76 14.65 -6.26
CA PRO A 88 1.92 15.94 -5.58
C PRO A 88 1.84 15.88 -4.04
N SER A 89 0.89 15.14 -3.50
CA SER A 89 0.68 15.04 -2.04
C SER A 89 0.75 13.62 -1.46
N TYR A 90 0.97 12.60 -2.29
CA TYR A 90 0.89 11.19 -1.88
C TYR A 90 1.80 10.29 -2.72
N TRP A 91 1.91 9.01 -2.36
CA TRP A 91 2.53 7.99 -3.20
C TRP A 91 1.50 6.98 -3.70
N GLN A 92 1.60 6.61 -4.98
CA GLN A 92 0.84 5.55 -5.68
C GLN A 92 1.65 5.03 -6.88
#